data_AF-K9Q7P5-F1
#
_entry.id   AF-K9Q7P5-F1
#
_cell.length_a   1.000
_cell.length_b   1.000
_cell.length_c   1.000
_cell.angle_alpha   90.00
_cell.angle_beta   90.00
_cell.angle_gamma   90.00
#
_symmetry.space_group_name_H-M   'P 1'
#
loop_
_entity.id
_entity.type
_entity.pdbx_description
1 polymer ?
#
loop_
_entity_poly.entity_id
_entity_poly.type
_entity_poly.pdbx_seq_one_letter_code
_entity_poly.pdbx_strand_id
1 'polypeptide(L)'
;MVQVKVYGLADKLNPIKSELSNIIHTCLIEIIKVAPEKRFQRFFPLEPENFYYPNDRSDNYLVIEIIMFEGRSMETKKELIRKLIKDIYETFGISVNDIEITLFETPKSHWGIRGTTGDELNLNYKIEV
;
A
#
# COMPACT_ATOMS: atom_id res chain seq x y z
N MET A 1 11.35 3.91 -3.44
CA MET A 1 10.46 3.23 -4.42
C MET A 1 9.43 2.44 -3.64
N VAL A 2 8.19 2.42 -4.11
CA VAL A 2 7.08 1.71 -3.45
C VAL A 2 6.22 1.06 -4.52
N GLN A 3 5.81 -0.19 -4.29
CA GLN A 3 4.77 -0.87 -5.04
C GLN A 3 3.68 -1.29 -4.08
N VAL A 4 2.43 -1.07 -4.45
CA VAL A 4 1.27 -1.49 -3.65
C VAL A 4 0.50 -2.57 -4.39
N LYS A 5 0.05 -3.58 -3.65
CA LYS A 5 -0.93 -4.56 -4.12
C LYS A 5 -2.12 -4.51 -3.18
N VAL A 6 -3.32 -4.42 -3.75
CA VAL A 6 -4.57 -4.35 -2.99
C VAL A 6 -5.44 -5.51 -3.41
N TYR A 7 -5.91 -6.28 -2.43
CA TYR A 7 -6.75 -7.45 -2.62
C TYR A 7 -8.06 -7.23 -1.86
N GLY A 8 -9.15 -7.74 -2.42
CA GLY A 8 -10.50 -7.66 -1.85
C GLY A 8 -11.51 -8.32 -2.77
N LEU A 9 -12.72 -8.56 -2.28
CA LEU A 9 -13.79 -9.11 -3.10
C LEU A 9 -14.08 -8.21 -4.31
N ALA A 10 -14.27 -8.81 -5.49
CA ALA A 10 -14.44 -8.10 -6.74
C ALA A 10 -15.59 -7.07 -6.68
N ASP A 11 -16.75 -7.47 -6.16
CA ASP A 11 -17.94 -6.61 -6.06
C ASP A 11 -17.79 -5.44 -5.09
N LYS A 12 -16.87 -5.54 -4.11
CA LYS A 12 -16.59 -4.46 -3.14
C LYS A 12 -15.43 -3.59 -3.58
N LEU A 13 -14.39 -4.18 -4.17
CA LEU A 13 -13.18 -3.48 -4.55
C LEU A 13 -13.33 -2.73 -5.88
N ASN A 14 -14.03 -3.30 -6.88
CA ASN A 14 -14.17 -2.67 -8.20
C ASN A 14 -14.81 -1.27 -8.17
N PRO A 15 -15.85 -1.00 -7.36
CA PRO A 15 -16.45 0.33 -7.27
C PRO A 15 -15.53 1.38 -6.62
N ILE A 16 -14.67 0.98 -5.68
CA ILE A 16 -13.88 1.93 -4.87
C ILE A 16 -12.43 2.08 -5.31
N LYS A 17 -11.87 1.14 -6.08
CA LYS A 17 -10.41 1.04 -6.35
C LYS A 17 -9.78 2.31 -6.94
N SER A 18 -10.52 3.10 -7.71
CA SER A 18 -10.01 4.37 -8.23
C SER A 18 -9.76 5.39 -7.12
N GLU A 19 -10.71 5.56 -6.20
CA GLU A 19 -10.56 6.50 -5.09
C GLU A 19 -9.64 5.95 -4.01
N LEU A 20 -9.69 4.64 -3.76
CA LEU A 20 -8.73 3.95 -2.89
C LEU A 20 -7.29 4.14 -3.40
N SER A 21 -7.09 4.15 -4.73
CA SER A 21 -5.79 4.46 -5.33
C SER A 21 -5.29 5.86 -4.99
N ASN A 22 -6.19 6.85 -4.99
CA ASN A 22 -5.89 8.23 -4.63
C ASN A 22 -5.49 8.34 -3.16
N ILE A 23 -6.28 7.76 -2.25
CA ILE A 23 -5.99 7.74 -0.80
C ILE A 23 -4.62 7.14 -0.53
N ILE A 24 -4.35 5.94 -1.08
CA ILE A 24 -3.07 5.24 -0.88
C ILE A 24 -1.92 6.13 -1.37
N HIS A 25 -2.06 6.74 -2.55
CA HIS A 25 -1.01 7.56 -3.13
C HIS A 25 -0.74 8.83 -2.31
N THR A 26 -1.80 9.51 -1.86
CA THR A 26 -1.70 10.68 -0.98
C THR A 26 -0.99 10.33 0.33
N CYS A 27 -1.34 9.22 0.97
CA CYS A 27 -0.66 8.76 2.19
C CYS A 27 0.83 8.50 1.95
N LEU A 28 1.18 7.85 0.83
CA LEU A 28 2.59 7.59 0.48
C LEU A 28 3.37 8.89 0.21
N ILE A 29 2.75 9.90 -0.42
CA ILE A 29 3.38 11.22 -0.63
C ILE A 29 3.58 11.90 0.72
N GLU A 30 2.56 11.93 1.58
CA GLU A 30 2.60 12.67 2.83
C GLU A 30 3.57 12.06 3.85
N ILE A 31 3.59 10.73 3.98
CA ILE A 31 4.37 10.05 5.02
C ILE A 31 5.73 9.57 4.51
N ILE A 32 5.74 8.87 3.37
CA ILE A 32 6.97 8.26 2.82
C ILE A 32 7.68 9.22 1.85
N LYS A 33 7.09 10.37 1.54
CA LYS A 33 7.67 11.37 0.62
C LYS A 33 8.01 10.77 -0.75
N VAL A 34 7.17 9.86 -1.24
CA VAL A 34 7.30 9.40 -2.64
C VAL A 34 6.99 10.57 -3.56
N ALA A 35 7.66 10.62 -4.71
CA ALA A 35 7.40 11.67 -5.69
C ALA A 35 5.98 11.54 -6.26
N PRO A 36 5.22 12.65 -6.45
CA PRO A 36 3.81 12.60 -6.86
C PRO A 36 3.55 11.83 -8.16
N GLU A 37 4.53 11.81 -9.08
CA GLU A 37 4.45 11.11 -10.35
C GLU A 37 4.70 9.59 -10.24
N LYS A 38 5.19 9.10 -9.09
CA LYS A 38 5.59 7.69 -8.88
C LYS A 38 4.49 6.85 -8.25
N ARG A 39 3.38 6.64 -8.99
CA ARG A 39 2.27 5.77 -8.58
C ARG A 39 2.42 4.37 -9.17
N PHE A 40 2.67 3.36 -8.33
CA PHE A 40 2.75 1.95 -8.74
C PHE A 40 1.84 1.09 -7.87
N GLN A 41 0.61 0.86 -8.35
CA GLN A 41 -0.40 0.11 -7.61
C GLN A 41 -1.03 -0.94 -8.53
N ARG A 42 -1.33 -2.10 -7.98
CA ARG A 42 -2.06 -3.19 -8.66
C ARG A 42 -3.22 -3.62 -7.79
N PHE A 43 -4.39 -3.78 -8.40
CA PHE A 43 -5.60 -4.21 -7.74
C PHE A 43 -5.95 -5.62 -8.18
N PHE A 44 -6.29 -6.46 -7.22
CA PHE A 44 -6.63 -7.86 -7.39
C PHE A 44 -8.06 -8.06 -6.87
N PRO A 45 -9.09 -7.74 -7.69
CA PRO A 45 -10.45 -8.13 -7.38
C PRO A 45 -10.54 -9.65 -7.43
N LEU A 46 -10.94 -10.27 -6.31
CA LEU A 46 -11.03 -11.72 -6.16
C LEU A 46 -12.48 -12.17 -6.16
N GLU A 47 -12.75 -13.31 -6.80
CA GLU A 47 -14.02 -14.02 -6.65
C GLU A 47 -14.15 -14.59 -5.22
N PRO A 48 -15.37 -14.74 -4.67
CA PRO A 48 -15.58 -15.25 -3.31
C PRO A 48 -14.90 -16.60 -3.05
N GLU A 49 -14.86 -17.49 -4.03
CA GLU A 49 -14.24 -18.83 -3.90
C GLU A 49 -12.71 -18.78 -3.83
N ASN A 50 -12.10 -17.63 -4.13
CA ASN A 50 -10.66 -17.42 -4.09
C ASN A 50 -10.21 -16.55 -2.89
N PHE A 51 -11.14 -16.08 -2.05
CA PHE A 51 -10.83 -15.16 -0.96
C PHE A 51 -11.50 -15.58 0.36
N TYR A 52 -10.76 -16.35 1.15
CA TYR A 52 -11.18 -16.83 2.46
C TYR A 52 -10.63 -15.92 3.56
N TYR A 53 -11.52 -15.46 4.43
CA TYR A 53 -11.18 -14.64 5.60
C TYR A 53 -12.02 -15.09 6.82
N PRO A 54 -11.60 -14.77 8.05
CA PRO A 54 -12.33 -15.19 9.24
C PRO A 54 -13.75 -14.60 9.33
N ASN A 55 -14.63 -15.26 10.08
CA ASN A 55 -16.05 -14.87 10.21
C ASN A 55 -16.29 -13.52 10.90
N ASP A 56 -15.27 -12.91 11.50
CA ASP A 56 -15.34 -11.59 12.12
C ASP A 56 -14.90 -10.45 11.17
N ARG A 57 -14.74 -10.76 9.87
CA ARG A 57 -14.54 -9.81 8.79
C ARG A 57 -15.76 -9.74 7.89
N SER A 58 -16.04 -8.55 7.36
CA SER A 58 -17.10 -8.38 6.38
C SER A 58 -16.59 -8.56 4.95
N ASP A 59 -17.51 -8.58 3.99
CA ASP A 59 -17.18 -8.59 2.56
C ASP A 59 -16.31 -7.40 2.11
N ASN A 60 -16.24 -6.33 2.91
CA ASN A 60 -15.39 -5.18 2.66
C ASN A 60 -13.92 -5.40 3.08
N TYR A 61 -13.54 -6.62 3.48
CA TYR A 61 -12.17 -6.92 3.88
C TYR A 61 -11.17 -6.60 2.77
N LEU A 62 -10.16 -5.79 3.13
CA LEU A 62 -9.08 -5.35 2.28
C LEU A 62 -7.75 -5.83 2.84
N VAL A 63 -6.93 -6.42 1.97
CA VAL A 63 -5.52 -6.69 2.25
C VAL A 63 -4.68 -5.76 1.39
N ILE A 64 -3.79 -4.98 2.02
CA ILE A 64 -2.90 -4.04 1.36
C ILE A 64 -1.46 -4.44 1.65
N GLU A 65 -0.77 -4.90 0.61
CA GLU A 65 0.67 -5.19 0.68
C GLU A 65 1.45 -4.00 0.11
N ILE A 66 2.39 -3.48 0.90
CA ILE A 66 3.25 -2.37 0.50
C ILE A 66 4.69 -2.88 0.45
N ILE A 67 5.22 -3.03 -0.76
CA ILE A 67 6.61 -3.41 -0.98
C ILE A 67 7.43 -2.14 -1.17
N MET A 68 8.46 -1.97 -0.35
CA MET A 68 9.27 -0.76 -0.32
C MET A 68 10.72 -1.04 0.01
N PHE A 69 11.60 -0.08 -0.26
CA PHE A 69 12.98 -0.15 0.22
C PHE A 69 13.01 -0.12 1.74
N GLU A 70 13.96 -0.84 2.32
CA GLU A 70 14.38 -0.64 3.70
C GLU A 70 14.93 0.78 3.95
N GLY A 71 15.05 1.15 5.23
CA GLY A 71 15.69 2.40 5.67
C GLY A 71 14.74 3.47 6.19
N ARG A 72 13.42 3.20 6.25
CA ARG A 72 12.47 4.08 6.96
C ARG A 72 12.47 3.80 8.44
N SER A 73 12.29 4.87 9.23
CA SER A 73 12.17 4.73 10.68
C SER A 73 10.96 3.87 11.06
N MET A 74 11.03 3.24 12.23
CA MET A 74 9.90 2.49 12.77
C MET A 74 8.66 3.37 12.96
N GLU A 75 8.85 4.64 13.37
CA GLU A 75 7.72 5.54 13.61
C GLU A 75 7.03 5.93 12.30
N THR A 76 7.80 6.25 11.25
CA THR A 76 7.25 6.54 9.91
C THR A 76 6.44 5.37 9.36
N LYS A 77 6.90 4.13 9.58
CA LYS A 77 6.15 2.92 9.19
C LYS A 77 4.82 2.80 9.95
N LYS A 78 4.82 3.03 11.26
CA LYS A 78 3.59 3.03 12.09
C LYS A 78 2.64 4.15 11.68
N GLU A 79 3.15 5.34 11.41
CA GLU A 79 2.39 6.50 10.97
C GLU A 79 1.69 6.22 9.63
N LEU A 80 2.40 5.62 8.67
CA LEU A 80 1.81 5.23 7.38
C LEU A 80 0.63 4.27 7.57
N ILE A 81 0.79 3.23 8.38
CA ILE A 81 -0.26 2.24 8.65
C ILE A 81 -1.48 2.92 9.28
N ARG A 82 -1.27 3.73 10.33
CA ARG A 82 -2.35 4.44 11.03
C ARG A 82 -3.11 5.38 10.10
N LYS A 83 -2.39 6.14 9.27
CA LYS A 83 -3.00 7.10 8.35
C LYS A 83 -3.80 6.41 7.24
N LEU A 84 -3.29 5.33 6.65
CA LEU A 84 -4.03 4.55 5.66
C LEU A 84 -5.33 4.01 6.25
N ILE A 85 -5.29 3.39 7.43
CA ILE A 85 -6.48 2.87 8.10
C ILE A 85 -7.49 3.99 8.35
N LYS A 86 -7.04 5.13 8.89
CA LYS A 86 -7.90 6.29 9.16
C LYS A 86 -8.55 6.82 7.89
N ASP A 87 -7.77 7.12 6.84
CA ASP A 87 -8.27 7.79 5.65
C ASP A 87 -9.20 6.86 4.82
N ILE A 88 -8.94 5.54 4.83
CA ILE A 88 -9.86 4.53 4.24
C ILE A 88 -11.17 4.45 5.02
N TYR A 89 -11.11 4.40 6.36
CA TYR A 89 -12.30 4.41 7.21
C TYR A 89 -13.14 5.68 7.00
N GLU A 90 -12.53 6.86 7.02
CA GLU A 90 -13.23 8.13 6.85
C GLU A 90 -13.87 8.29 5.47
N THR A 91 -13.25 7.74 4.42
CA THR A 91 -13.74 7.90 3.04
C THR A 91 -14.81 6.86 2.67
N PHE A 92 -14.65 5.60 3.10
CA PHE A 92 -15.51 4.51 2.66
C PHE A 92 -16.40 3.92 3.77
N GLY A 93 -16.16 4.28 5.03
CA GLY A 93 -16.83 3.64 6.17
C GLY A 93 -16.45 2.18 6.37
N ILE A 94 -15.36 1.71 5.74
CA ILE A 94 -14.85 0.34 5.93
C ILE A 94 -14.28 0.24 7.35
N SER A 95 -14.77 -0.73 8.11
CA SER A 95 -14.34 -0.97 9.50
C SER A 95 -12.82 -1.12 9.57
N VAL A 96 -12.20 -0.57 10.62
CA VAL A 96 -10.75 -0.75 10.85
C VAL A 96 -10.35 -2.22 11.01
N ASN A 97 -11.29 -3.07 11.46
CA ASN A 97 -11.07 -4.51 11.54
C ASN A 97 -11.00 -5.14 10.14
N ASP A 98 -11.64 -4.54 9.13
CA ASP A 98 -11.66 -5.02 7.75
C ASP A 98 -10.47 -4.49 6.92
N ILE A 99 -9.50 -3.80 7.53
CA ILE A 99 -8.33 -3.25 6.82
C ILE A 99 -7.07 -3.87 7.37
N GLU A 100 -6.38 -4.65 6.54
CA GLU A 100 -5.10 -5.26 6.88
C GLU A 100 -3.98 -4.72 6.00
N ILE A 101 -2.86 -4.33 6.63
CA ILE A 101 -1.72 -3.71 5.94
C ILE A 101 -0.44 -4.43 6.33
N THR A 102 0.29 -4.95 5.33
CA THR A 102 1.61 -5.57 5.52
C THR A 102 2.67 -4.79 4.76
N LEU A 103 3.75 -4.43 5.46
CA LEU A 103 4.92 -3.78 4.85
C LEU A 103 5.99 -4.84 4.57
N PHE A 104 6.44 -4.92 3.32
CA PHE A 104 7.57 -5.74 2.89
C PHE A 104 8.76 -4.83 2.58
N GLU A 105 9.77 -4.85 3.44
CA GLU A 105 11.01 -4.12 3.22
C GLU A 105 12.00 -4.96 2.41
N THR A 106 12.65 -4.32 1.44
CA THR A 106 13.63 -4.94 0.55
C THR A 106 14.93 -4.14 0.58
N PRO A 107 16.09 -4.81 0.70
CA PRO A 107 17.37 -4.16 0.44
C PRO A 107 17.36 -3.55 -0.96
N LYS A 108 18.00 -2.39 -1.11
CA LYS A 108 18.02 -1.68 -2.40
C LYS A 108 18.66 -2.52 -3.52
N SER A 109 19.68 -3.31 -3.18
CA SER A 109 20.36 -4.25 -4.08
C SER A 109 19.49 -5.39 -4.58
N HIS A 110 18.35 -5.67 -3.93
CA HIS A 110 17.43 -6.73 -4.34
C HIS A 110 16.37 -6.24 -5.33
N TRP A 111 16.42 -4.96 -5.74
CA TRP A 111 15.41 -4.37 -6.61
C TRP A 111 16.04 -3.86 -7.91
N GLY A 112 15.75 -4.55 -9.02
CA GLY A 112 16.11 -4.11 -10.36
C GLY A 112 15.18 -3.00 -10.87
N ILE A 113 15.72 -1.83 -11.19
CA ILE A 113 14.98 -0.66 -11.64
C ILE A 113 15.79 0.03 -12.75
N ARG A 114 15.15 0.30 -13.90
CA ARG A 114 15.77 1.03 -15.02
C ARG A 114 17.12 0.42 -15.47
N GLY A 115 17.25 -0.90 -15.42
CA GLY A 115 18.42 -1.64 -15.90
C GLY A 115 19.59 -1.80 -14.91
N THR A 116 19.44 -1.33 -13.67
CA THR A 116 20.44 -1.40 -12.60
C THR A 116 19.77 -1.78 -11.27
N THR A 117 20.54 -1.99 -10.19
CA THR A 117 20.02 -2.24 -8.85
C THR A 117 19.71 -0.94 -8.12
N GLY A 118 18.83 -1.01 -7.10
CA GLY A 118 18.34 0.16 -6.39
C GLY A 118 19.41 0.95 -5.61
N ASP A 119 20.51 0.30 -5.23
CA ASP A 119 21.67 0.88 -4.55
C ASP A 119 22.64 1.59 -5.52
N GLU A 120 22.61 1.22 -6.80
CA GLU A 120 23.34 1.89 -7.88
C GLU A 120 22.54 3.06 -8.52
N LEU A 121 21.27 3.24 -8.11
CA LEU A 121 20.44 4.33 -8.59
C LEU A 121 20.86 5.69 -8.01
N ASN A 122 21.08 6.66 -8.89
CA ASN A 122 21.04 8.07 -8.53
C ASN A 122 19.58 8.50 -8.28
N LEU A 123 19.17 8.51 -7.01
CA LEU A 123 17.84 8.98 -6.59
C LEU A 123 17.88 10.48 -6.26
N ASN A 124 16.92 11.22 -6.79
CA ASN A 124 16.78 12.66 -6.53
C ASN A 124 16.14 12.99 -5.16
N TYR A 125 16.02 12.01 -4.25
CA TYR A 125 15.40 12.18 -2.92
C TYR A 125 16.06 11.26 -1.88
N LYS A 126 16.07 11.69 -0.61
CA LYS A 126 16.58 10.88 0.51
C LYS A 126 15.57 9.81 0.91
N ILE A 127 16.06 8.58 1.12
CA ILE A 127 15.24 7.46 1.59
C ILE A 127 15.12 7.46 3.11
N GLU A 128 16.15 7.92 3.83
CA GLU A 128 16.09 8.07 5.28
C GLU A 128 15.25 9.30 5.63
N VAL A 129 14.04 9.06 6.13
CA VAL A 129 13.14 10.02 6.78
C VAL A 129 12.51 9.30 7.96
#